data_AF-A0A0H5Q704-F1
#
_entry.id   AF-A0A0H5Q704-F1
#
_cell.length_a   1.000
_cell.length_b   1.000
_cell.length_c   1.000
_cell.angle_alpha   90.00
_cell.angle_beta   90.00
_cell.angle_gamma   90.00
#
_symmetry.space_group_name_H-M   'P 1'
#
loop_
_entity.id
_entity.type
_entity.pdbx_description
1 polymer ?
#
loop_
_entity_poly.entity_id
_entity_poly.type
_entity_poly.pdbx_seq_one_letter_code
_entity_poly.pdbx_strand_id
1 'polypeptide(L)'
;MSFVNGGVVDVRHDFRAVALFEGETVGRVHAQYQCSAYPAFPLATWGVQGAFGVRVQNNLSTSPDLSVWDDKGSEEWMWCEGFGWRQEVFAYRPSDDEVIELVTAPSDSGYRDIQAQRKVLADGTLWVQTQTDPLVGNQGNHYLSVWVSVLVILP
;
A
#
# COMPACT_ATOMS: atom_id res chain seq x y z
N MET A 1 4.47 -8.18 -8.39
CA MET A 1 3.37 -7.54 -9.14
C MET A 1 2.11 -8.33 -8.83
N SER A 2 1.14 -7.71 -8.17
CA SER A 2 -0.17 -8.28 -7.82
C SER A 2 -1.29 -7.44 -8.45
N PHE A 3 -2.45 -8.06 -8.72
CA PHE A 3 -3.60 -7.45 -9.40
C PHE A 3 -4.91 -7.81 -8.68
N VAL A 4 -5.88 -6.88 -8.63
CA VAL A 4 -7.23 -7.06 -8.07
C VAL A 4 -8.28 -6.50 -9.05
N ASN A 5 -9.45 -7.16 -9.16
CA ASN A 5 -10.56 -6.85 -10.08
C ASN A 5 -11.88 -6.61 -9.31
N GLY A 6 -12.62 -5.54 -9.62
CA GLY A 6 -14.00 -5.33 -9.15
C GLY A 6 -14.51 -3.89 -9.26
N GLY A 7 -15.85 -3.69 -9.22
CA GLY A 7 -16.55 -2.38 -9.16
C GLY A 7 -16.29 -1.64 -7.84
N VAL A 8 -17.24 -0.82 -7.32
CA VAL A 8 -17.11 -0.15 -6.01
C VAL A 8 -16.86 -1.18 -4.91
N VAL A 9 -15.58 -1.48 -4.65
CA VAL A 9 -15.11 -2.59 -3.82
C VAL A 9 -13.84 -2.11 -3.15
N ASP A 10 -13.75 -2.37 -1.85
CA ASP A 10 -12.54 -2.24 -1.06
C ASP A 10 -11.43 -3.14 -1.64
N VAL A 11 -10.49 -2.56 -2.38
CA VAL A 11 -9.37 -3.28 -2.98
C VAL A 11 -8.15 -3.16 -2.09
N ARG A 12 -7.67 -4.32 -1.63
CA ARG A 12 -6.56 -4.44 -0.69
C ARG A 12 -5.46 -5.35 -1.23
N HIS A 13 -4.20 -4.92 -1.09
CA HIS A 13 -3.04 -5.79 -1.25
C HIS A 13 -2.37 -5.96 0.11
N ASP A 14 -2.24 -7.20 0.57
CA ASP A 14 -1.46 -7.56 1.76
C ASP A 14 -0.18 -8.27 1.34
N PHE A 15 0.97 -7.73 1.75
CA PHE A 15 2.28 -8.28 1.45
C PHE A 15 3.04 -8.64 2.73
N ARG A 16 3.44 -9.91 2.85
CA ARG A 16 4.34 -10.38 3.92
C ARG A 16 5.77 -9.96 3.57
N ALA A 17 6.29 -8.93 4.25
CA ALA A 17 7.62 -8.43 3.96
C ALA A 17 8.71 -9.26 4.63
N VAL A 18 8.64 -9.45 5.94
CA VAL A 18 9.68 -10.11 6.75
C VAL A 18 9.04 -10.90 7.88
N ALA A 19 9.46 -12.15 8.09
CA ALA A 19 9.11 -12.92 9.29
C ALA A 19 9.85 -12.35 10.51
N LEU A 20 9.16 -12.25 11.64
CA LEU A 20 9.67 -11.71 12.89
C LEU A 20 9.57 -12.77 13.98
N PHE A 21 10.53 -12.80 14.88
CA PHE A 21 10.56 -13.74 16.00
C PHE A 21 10.33 -13.05 17.33
N GLU A 22 9.77 -13.80 18.29
CA GLU A 22 9.57 -13.30 19.65
C GLU A 22 10.85 -12.69 20.23
N GLY A 23 10.73 -11.49 20.81
CA GLY A 23 11.85 -10.79 21.43
C GLY A 23 12.65 -9.90 20.47
N GLU A 24 12.48 -10.01 19.15
CA GLU A 24 13.07 -9.05 18.22
C GLU A 24 12.44 -7.66 18.35
N THR A 25 13.12 -6.64 17.85
CA THR A 25 12.57 -5.28 17.72
C THR A 25 12.73 -4.79 16.29
N VAL A 26 11.62 -4.39 15.66
CA VAL A 26 11.68 -3.67 14.39
C VAL A 26 12.13 -2.24 14.70
N GLY A 27 13.36 -1.92 14.30
CA GLY A 27 13.98 -0.63 14.62
C GLY A 27 13.68 0.45 13.59
N ARG A 28 13.71 0.09 12.30
CA ARG A 28 13.54 1.02 11.17
C ARG A 28 13.05 0.25 9.95
N VAL A 29 12.17 0.86 9.16
CA VAL A 29 11.69 0.30 7.88
C VAL A 29 11.93 1.31 6.78
N HIS A 30 12.61 0.87 5.71
CA HIS A 30 12.66 1.59 4.44
C HIS A 30 11.67 0.92 3.49
N ALA A 31 10.72 1.70 2.99
CA ALA A 31 9.77 1.23 2.00
C ALA A 31 9.83 2.14 0.78
N GLN A 32 9.68 1.56 -0.40
CA GLN A 32 9.35 2.30 -1.61
C GLN A 32 8.15 1.63 -2.25
N TYR A 33 7.11 2.39 -2.55
CA TYR A 33 5.95 1.86 -3.24
C TYR A 33 5.51 2.76 -4.38
N GLN A 34 4.92 2.14 -5.40
CA GLN A 34 4.27 2.82 -6.50
C GLN A 34 3.00 2.05 -6.83
N CYS A 35 1.88 2.74 -6.73
CA CYS A 35 0.60 2.30 -7.22
C CYS A 35 0.34 2.93 -8.58
N SER A 36 -0.25 2.18 -9.51
CA SER A 36 -0.72 2.70 -10.79
C SER A 36 -2.14 2.23 -11.08
N ALA A 37 -2.97 3.11 -11.62
CA ALA A 37 -4.32 2.75 -12.05
C ALA A 37 -4.31 1.73 -13.19
N TYR A 38 -5.38 0.95 -13.32
CA TYR A 38 -5.59 0.01 -14.43
C TYR A 38 -6.38 0.67 -15.58
N PRO A 39 -5.92 0.58 -16.84
CA PRO A 39 -6.67 1.13 -17.97
C PRO A 39 -7.81 0.17 -18.36
N ALA A 40 -9.02 0.43 -17.88
CA ALA A 40 -10.21 -0.27 -18.39
C ALA A 40 -11.34 0.65 -18.85
N PHE A 41 -11.32 1.92 -18.47
CA PHE A 41 -12.38 2.85 -18.87
C PHE A 41 -11.77 4.16 -19.34
N PRO A 42 -11.92 4.51 -20.63
CA PRO A 42 -11.66 5.86 -21.06
C PRO A 42 -12.60 6.80 -20.29
N LEU A 43 -12.02 7.81 -19.62
CA LEU A 43 -12.74 8.96 -19.04
C LEU A 43 -13.54 8.71 -17.75
N ALA A 44 -13.06 7.89 -16.81
CA ALA A 44 -13.58 7.98 -15.44
C ALA A 44 -12.98 9.22 -14.76
N THR A 45 -13.79 10.27 -14.56
CA THR A 45 -13.32 11.62 -14.20
C THR A 45 -12.69 11.79 -12.81
N TRP A 46 -12.57 10.78 -11.93
CA TRP A 46 -12.38 11.06 -10.49
C TRP A 46 -11.25 10.27 -9.82
N GLY A 47 -10.54 10.98 -8.93
CA GLY A 47 -9.32 10.52 -8.27
C GLY A 47 -9.59 9.41 -7.26
N VAL A 48 -8.80 8.35 -7.36
CA VAL A 48 -8.77 7.29 -6.34
C VAL A 48 -7.95 7.80 -5.17
N GLN A 49 -8.49 7.56 -3.97
CA GLN A 49 -7.75 7.70 -2.73
C GLN A 49 -7.42 6.31 -2.21
N GLY A 50 -6.22 6.17 -1.69
CA GLY A 50 -5.71 4.96 -1.10
C GLY A 50 -4.93 5.27 0.16
N ALA A 51 -4.59 4.22 0.89
CA ALA A 51 -3.67 4.32 1.99
C ALA A 51 -2.64 3.19 1.91
N PHE A 52 -1.41 3.55 2.27
CA PHE A 52 -0.30 2.63 2.39
C PHE A 52 0.05 2.52 3.88
N GLY A 53 0.23 1.30 4.36
CA GLY A 53 0.46 1.03 5.77
C GLY A 53 1.54 -0.03 5.98
N VAL A 54 2.28 0.14 7.07
CA VAL A 54 3.26 -0.83 7.57
C VAL A 54 2.87 -1.21 9.00
N ARG A 55 2.77 -2.49 9.28
CA ARG A 55 2.36 -3.01 10.60
C ARG A 55 3.15 -4.23 11.03
N VAL A 56 3.25 -4.42 12.34
CA VAL A 56 3.77 -5.65 12.96
C VAL A 56 2.60 -6.40 13.53
N GLN A 57 2.45 -7.65 13.10
CA GLN A 57 1.47 -8.57 13.66
C GLN A 57 2.21 -9.71 14.36
N ASN A 58 1.88 -9.96 15.62
CA ASN A 58 2.47 -11.04 16.43
C ASN A 58 1.79 -12.40 16.17
N ASN A 59 1.61 -12.76 14.89
CA ASN A 59 1.11 -14.06 14.45
C ASN A 59 1.53 -14.35 12.99
N LEU A 60 2.27 -15.44 12.76
CA LEU A 60 2.73 -15.88 11.42
C LEU A 60 1.63 -16.51 10.54
N SER A 61 0.55 -17.01 11.14
CA SER A 61 -0.33 -17.99 10.51
C SER A 61 -1.53 -17.41 9.75
N THR A 62 -1.90 -16.16 10.00
CA THR A 62 -3.09 -15.54 9.41
C THR A 62 -2.73 -14.38 8.49
N SER A 63 -3.56 -14.13 7.48
CA SER A 63 -3.55 -12.82 6.82
C SER A 63 -4.25 -11.85 7.76
N PRO A 64 -3.78 -10.60 7.92
CA PRO A 64 -4.38 -9.69 8.88
C PRO A 64 -5.77 -9.29 8.39
N ASP A 65 -6.73 -9.24 9.31
CA ASP A 65 -8.05 -8.65 9.07
C ASP A 65 -8.10 -7.26 9.70
N LEU A 66 -7.18 -6.39 9.29
CA LEU A 66 -7.08 -5.02 9.75
C LEU A 66 -7.15 -4.08 8.55
N SER A 67 -8.12 -3.18 8.57
CA SER A 67 -8.33 -2.17 7.54
C SER A 67 -7.61 -0.89 7.95
N VAL A 68 -6.86 -0.26 7.05
CA VAL A 68 -6.22 1.03 7.38
C VAL A 68 -7.26 2.15 7.52
N TRP A 69 -8.46 1.97 6.95
CA TRP A 69 -9.55 2.93 7.01
C TRP A 69 -10.38 2.81 8.29
N ASP A 70 -10.73 1.58 8.66
CA ASP A 70 -11.58 1.29 9.81
C ASP A 70 -10.76 1.25 11.11
N ASP A 71 -9.53 0.72 11.05
CA ASP A 71 -8.69 0.43 12.21
C ASP A 71 -7.43 1.32 12.30
N LYS A 72 -7.50 2.55 11.76
CA LYS A 72 -6.36 3.51 11.75
C LYS A 72 -5.71 3.79 13.11
N GLY A 73 -6.43 3.54 14.21
CA GLY A 73 -5.94 3.73 15.58
C GLY A 73 -5.29 2.50 16.20
N SER A 74 -5.22 1.36 15.49
CA SER A 74 -4.62 0.13 16.01
C SER A 74 -3.13 0.30 16.32
N GLU A 75 -2.70 -0.26 17.45
CA GLU A 75 -1.29 -0.26 17.87
C GLU A 75 -0.39 -1.16 17.00
N GLU A 76 -0.97 -1.99 16.15
CA GLU A 76 -0.21 -2.80 15.18
C GLU A 76 0.40 -1.93 14.07
N TRP A 77 -0.24 -0.80 13.74
CA TRP A 77 0.28 0.13 12.74
C TRP A 77 1.54 0.82 13.25
N MET A 78 2.64 0.62 12.53
CA MET A 78 3.87 1.36 12.76
C MET A 78 3.84 2.72 12.05
N TRP A 79 3.19 2.76 10.89
CA TRP A 79 3.07 3.93 10.06
C TRP A 79 1.99 3.71 9.01
N CYS A 80 1.24 4.77 8.70
CA CYS A 80 0.27 4.81 7.62
C CYS A 80 0.31 6.17 6.94
N GLU A 81 0.03 6.22 5.65
CA GLU A 81 -0.25 7.46 4.95
C GLU A 81 -1.38 7.28 3.94
N GLY A 82 -2.03 8.39 3.60
CA GLY A 82 -2.91 8.47 2.46
C GLY A 82 -2.13 8.80 1.18
N PHE A 83 -2.57 8.26 0.06
CA PHE A 83 -2.11 8.61 -1.26
C PHE A 83 -3.31 8.80 -2.19
N GLY A 84 -3.10 9.44 -3.34
CA GLY A 84 -4.13 9.53 -4.35
C GLY A 84 -3.60 10.05 -5.66
N TRP A 85 -4.38 9.81 -6.70
CA TRP A 85 -4.12 10.28 -8.05
C TRP A 85 -4.95 11.54 -8.30
N ARG A 86 -4.29 12.66 -8.61
CA ARG A 86 -4.94 13.84 -9.16
C ARG A 86 -4.92 13.71 -10.68
N GLN A 87 -5.98 14.15 -11.36
CA GLN A 87 -6.04 14.17 -12.83
C GLN A 87 -4.86 14.97 -13.38
N GLU A 88 -3.85 14.29 -13.89
CA GLU A 88 -2.74 14.89 -14.64
C GLU A 88 -2.69 14.18 -16.00
N VAL A 89 -3.32 14.80 -16.99
CA VAL A 89 -3.55 14.23 -18.33
C VAL A 89 -2.25 14.23 -19.13
N PHE A 90 -1.37 13.24 -18.98
CA PHE A 90 -0.12 13.22 -19.77
C PHE A 90 0.40 11.81 -20.10
N ALA A 91 -0.14 11.18 -21.14
CA ALA A 91 0.69 10.47 -22.13
C ALA A 91 -0.08 10.27 -23.46
N TYR A 92 0.48 10.77 -24.55
CA TYR A 92 -0.01 10.56 -25.91
C TYR A 92 0.68 9.33 -26.50
N ARG A 93 -0.09 8.39 -27.05
CA ARG A 93 0.45 7.21 -27.74
C ARG A 93 0.56 7.51 -29.25
N PRO A 94 1.77 7.59 -29.81
CA PRO A 94 1.95 8.00 -31.21
C PRO A 94 1.54 6.95 -32.25
N SER A 95 1.23 5.72 -31.85
CA SER A 95 0.89 4.63 -32.77
C SER A 95 -0.56 4.63 -33.22
N ASP A 96 -1.46 5.21 -32.42
CA ASP A 96 -2.92 5.19 -32.61
C ASP A 96 -3.59 6.55 -32.32
N ASP A 97 -2.82 7.61 -32.06
CA ASP A 97 -3.32 8.95 -31.71
C ASP A 97 -4.15 8.99 -30.40
N GLU A 98 -4.11 7.93 -29.58
CA GLU A 98 -4.88 7.84 -28.35
C GLU A 98 -4.14 8.44 -27.14
N VAL A 99 -4.88 9.12 -26.26
CA VAL A 99 -4.38 9.57 -24.95
C VAL A 99 -4.52 8.41 -23.96
N ILE A 100 -3.42 7.98 -23.37
CA ILE A 100 -3.40 6.96 -22.33
C ILE A 100 -2.98 7.63 -21.04
N GLU A 101 -3.88 7.66 -20.06
CA GLU A 101 -3.57 8.20 -18.74
C GLU A 101 -2.89 7.11 -17.91
N LEU A 102 -1.61 7.28 -17.58
CA LEU A 102 -0.91 6.40 -16.63
C LEU A 102 -0.69 7.17 -15.35
N VAL A 103 -1.68 7.10 -14.45
CA VAL A 103 -1.64 7.83 -13.18
C VAL A 103 -1.00 6.97 -12.11
N THR A 104 0.02 7.52 -11.45
CA THR A 104 0.79 6.84 -10.41
C THR A 104 0.76 7.61 -9.09
N ALA A 105 0.81 6.88 -7.98
CA ALA A 105 0.87 7.44 -6.63
C ALA A 105 1.85 6.62 -5.78
N PRO A 106 2.47 7.23 -4.78
CA PRO A 106 2.39 8.66 -4.48
C PRO A 106 3.23 9.49 -5.49
N SER A 107 3.04 10.81 -5.51
CA SER A 107 3.70 11.70 -6.46
C SER A 107 5.16 12.05 -6.09
N ASP A 108 5.59 11.64 -4.90
CA ASP A 108 6.86 12.03 -4.28
C ASP A 108 7.89 10.88 -4.24
N SER A 109 7.97 10.08 -5.31
CA SER A 109 8.80 8.86 -5.47
C SER A 109 8.41 7.65 -4.61
N GLY A 110 7.53 7.84 -3.62
CA GLY A 110 7.02 6.78 -2.75
C GLY A 110 8.02 6.17 -1.79
N TYR A 111 9.20 6.79 -1.63
CA TYR A 111 10.16 6.38 -0.62
C TYR A 111 9.75 6.86 0.76
N ARG A 112 9.77 5.96 1.75
CA ARG A 112 9.42 6.20 3.14
C ARG A 112 10.49 5.61 4.05
N ASP A 113 10.95 6.45 4.96
CA ASP A 113 11.85 6.08 6.04
C ASP A 113 11.09 6.12 7.37
N ILE A 114 10.71 4.95 7.85
CA ILE A 114 9.82 4.79 9.00
C ILE A 114 10.68 4.47 10.21
N GLN A 115 10.76 5.45 11.13
CA GLN A 115 11.55 5.38 12.36
C GLN A 115 10.68 5.15 13.61
N ALA A 116 9.60 4.38 13.46
CA ALA A 116 8.77 3.95 14.57
C ALA A 116 9.27 2.59 15.07
N GLN A 117 9.74 2.49 16.31
CA GLN A 117 10.21 1.21 16.85
C GLN A 117 9.03 0.36 17.37
N ARG A 118 9.09 -0.96 17.14
CA ARG A 118 8.09 -1.89 17.66
C ARG A 118 8.74 -3.18 18.16
N LYS A 119 8.46 -3.52 19.42
CA LYS A 119 8.85 -4.80 20.02
C LYS A 119 7.93 -5.90 19.50
N VAL A 120 8.53 -7.03 19.13
CA VAL A 120 7.82 -8.25 18.72
C VAL A 120 7.53 -9.07 19.98
N LEU A 121 6.24 -9.32 20.23
CA LEU A 121 5.77 -9.97 21.47
C LEU A 121 5.55 -11.48 21.29
N ALA A 122 5.42 -11.95 20.05
CA ALA A 122 5.36 -13.35 19.67
C ALA A 122 5.76 -13.48 18.19
N ASP A 123 6.11 -14.69 17.75
CA ASP A 123 6.43 -14.96 16.34
C ASP A 123 5.37 -14.41 15.38
N GLY A 124 5.83 -13.60 14.44
CA GLY A 124 4.98 -12.68 13.70
C GLY A 124 5.52 -12.30 12.33
N THR A 125 4.95 -11.25 11.74
CA THR A 125 5.35 -10.76 10.42
C THR A 125 5.23 -9.25 10.35
N LEU A 126 6.20 -8.62 9.68
CA LEU A 126 6.04 -7.27 9.18
C LEU A 126 5.21 -7.32 7.90
N TRP A 127 4.05 -6.68 7.94
CA TRP A 127 3.15 -6.59 6.81
C TRP A 127 3.20 -5.21 6.20
N VAL A 128 3.02 -5.20 4.88
CA VAL A 128 2.79 -3.99 4.11
C VAL A 128 1.44 -4.12 3.44
N GLN A 129 0.63 -3.06 3.53
CA GLN A 129 -0.72 -3.05 3.00
C GLN A 129 -0.92 -1.82 2.10
N THR A 130 -1.55 -2.01 0.94
CA THR A 130 -2.29 -0.93 0.28
C THR A 130 -3.78 -1.22 0.31
N GLN A 131 -4.58 -0.17 0.45
CA GLN A 131 -6.04 -0.29 0.42
C GLN A 131 -6.63 0.97 -0.21
N THR A 132 -7.53 0.83 -1.18
CA THR A 132 -8.28 1.98 -1.72
C THR A 132 -9.44 2.35 -0.82
N ASP A 133 -9.82 3.63 -0.76
CA ASP A 133 -11.00 4.07 -0.02
C ASP A 133 -12.28 3.72 -0.81
N PRO A 134 -13.13 2.80 -0.31
CA PRO A 134 -14.34 2.39 -1.01
C PRO A 134 -15.44 3.46 -1.01
N LEU A 135 -15.35 4.48 -0.16
CA LEU A 135 -16.36 5.54 -0.03
C LEU A 135 -16.09 6.75 -0.92
N VAL A 136 -14.83 6.95 -1.31
CA VAL A 136 -14.39 8.14 -2.04
C VAL A 136 -14.03 7.83 -3.50
N GLY A 137 -13.63 6.60 -3.80
CA GLY A 137 -13.25 6.15 -5.14
C GLY A 137 -14.40 5.51 -5.92
N ASN A 138 -14.59 5.89 -7.19
CA ASN A 138 -15.39 5.13 -8.14
C ASN A 138 -14.58 3.99 -8.82
N GLN A 139 -13.27 3.90 -8.51
CA GLN A 139 -12.35 2.85 -8.92
C GLN A 139 -11.44 2.46 -7.74
N GLY A 140 -11.26 1.15 -7.52
CA GLY A 140 -10.31 0.61 -6.54
C GLY A 140 -9.14 -0.18 -7.16
N ASN A 141 -9.25 -0.56 -8.44
CA ASN A 141 -8.30 -1.46 -9.08
C ASN A 141 -6.96 -0.75 -9.34
N HIS A 142 -5.89 -1.33 -8.84
CA HIS A 142 -4.54 -0.81 -9.03
C HIS A 142 -3.49 -1.92 -9.04
N TYR A 143 -2.40 -1.67 -9.77
CA TYR A 143 -1.16 -2.43 -9.61
C TYR A 143 -0.37 -1.85 -8.45
N LEU A 144 0.29 -2.73 -7.69
CA LEU A 144 1.26 -2.37 -6.67
C LEU A 144 2.65 -2.88 -7.06
N SER A 145 3.61 -1.97 -7.05
CA SER A 145 5.04 -2.28 -6.96
C SER A 145 5.54 -1.81 -5.61
N VAL A 146 6.23 -2.68 -4.87
CA VAL A 146 6.75 -2.36 -3.54
C VAL A 146 8.11 -3.01 -3.31
N TRP A 147 9.00 -2.26 -2.66
CA TRP A 147 10.26 -2.71 -2.12
C TRP A 147 10.32 -2.36 -0.64
N VAL A 148 10.85 -3.27 0.18
CA VAL A 148 10.93 -3.09 1.63
C VAL A 148 12.29 -3.59 2.13
N SER A 149 12.92 -2.82 2.99
CA SER A 149 14.08 -3.22 3.79
C SER A 149 13.83 -2.89 5.26
N VAL A 150 14.28 -3.77 6.16
CA VAL A 150 13.93 -3.71 7.58
C VAL A 150 15.20 -3.90 8.40
N LEU A 151 15.42 -3.01 9.37
CA LEU A 151 16.39 -3.21 10.44
C LEU A 151 15.70 -3.92 11.61
N VAL A 152 16.08 -5.17 11.83
CA VAL A 152 15.68 -5.94 13.01
C VAL A 152 16.81 -5.93 14.03
N ILE A 153 16.49 -5.52 15.26
CA ILE A 153 17.40 -5.54 16.40
C ILE A 153 17.13 -6.82 17.19
N LEU A 154 18.17 -7.62 17.36
CA LEU A 154 18.12 -8.87 18.11
C LEU A 154 18.00 -8.60 19.63
N PRO A 155 17.47 -9.57 20.41
CA PRO A 155 17.32 -9.46 21.86
C PRO A 155 18.61 -9.14 22.63
#